data_AF-A0A847HJU9-F1
#
_entry.id   AF-A0A847HJU9-F1
#
_cell.length_a   1.000
_cell.length_b   1.000
_cell.length_c   1.000
_cell.angle_alpha   90.00
_cell.angle_beta   90.00
_cell.angle_gamma   90.00
#
_symmetry.space_group_name_H-M   'P 1'
#
loop_
_entity.id
_entity.type
_entity.pdbx_description
1 polymer ?
#
loop_
_entity_poly.entity_id
_entity_poly.type
_entity_poly.pdbx_seq_one_letter_code
_entity_poly.pdbx_strand_id
1 'polypeptide(L)'
;MTMRKFIIDFEYNETTGRSSIVVDFNDDSMTNVEINEAVRSGEILEEVIAQTAAIFGEEVAQQVRDGRLQAICLDHHPELKESDTGILLNQEAVRKQELKQ
;
A
#
# COMPACT_ATOMS: atom_id res chain seq x y z
N MET A 1 18.70 -17.01 2.87
CA MET A 1 17.60 -16.69 1.93
C MET A 1 16.87 -15.55 2.58
N THR A 2 16.86 -14.40 1.93
CA THR A 2 16.07 -13.24 2.34
C THR A 2 14.60 -13.58 2.20
N MET A 3 13.82 -13.43 3.27
CA MET A 3 12.40 -13.75 3.27
C MET A 3 11.59 -12.46 3.30
N ARG A 4 11.08 -12.09 2.12
CA ARG A 4 10.05 -11.05 1.99
C ARG A 4 8.68 -11.64 2.23
N LYS A 5 7.89 -10.95 3.04
CA LYS A 5 6.50 -11.32 3.32
C LYS A 5 5.59 -10.12 3.13
N PHE A 6 4.58 -10.30 2.28
CA PHE A 6 3.46 -9.39 2.14
C PHE A 6 2.21 -10.05 2.70
N ILE A 7 1.49 -9.34 3.55
CA ILE A 7 0.10 -9.63 3.88
C ILE A 7 -0.72 -8.53 3.22
N ILE A 8 -1.66 -8.92 2.38
CA ILE A 8 -2.53 -8.00 1.66
C ILE A 8 -3.96 -8.33 2.01
N ASP A 9 -4.69 -7.31 2.46
CA ASP A 9 -6.10 -7.42 2.82
C ASP A 9 -6.92 -6.29 2.20
N PHE A 10 -8.24 -6.46 2.22
CA PHE A 10 -9.21 -5.47 1.80
C PHE A 10 -9.90 -4.89 3.03
N GLU A 11 -9.74 -3.59 3.25
CA GLU A 11 -10.42 -2.87 4.32
C GLU A 11 -11.60 -2.08 3.76
N TYR A 12 -12.72 -2.14 4.47
CA TYR A 12 -13.84 -1.23 4.27
C TYR A 12 -14.04 -0.38 5.53
N ASN A 13 -13.84 0.92 5.41
CA ASN A 13 -14.08 1.85 6.50
C ASN A 13 -15.57 2.22 6.53
N GLU A 14 -16.33 1.67 7.47
CA GLU A 14 -17.78 1.89 7.58
C GLU A 14 -18.16 3.35 7.85
N THR A 15 -17.27 4.13 8.48
CA THR A 15 -17.55 5.54 8.81
C THR A 15 -17.47 6.43 7.57
N THR A 16 -16.52 6.16 6.67
CA THR A 16 -16.29 6.94 5.46
C THR A 16 -16.90 6.31 4.21
N GLY A 17 -17.29 5.04 4.27
CA GLY A 17 -17.75 4.24 3.12
C GLY A 17 -16.64 3.94 2.10
N ARG A 18 -15.38 4.14 2.45
CA ARG A 18 -14.24 3.97 1.54
C ARG A 18 -13.62 2.59 1.71
N SER A 19 -13.20 2.02 0.58
CA SER A 19 -12.43 0.78 0.54
C SER A 19 -10.95 1.06 0.26
N SER A 20 -10.08 0.22 0.80
CA SER A 20 -8.63 0.29 0.66
C SER A 20 -8.02 -1.11 0.56
N ILE A 21 -6.93 -1.23 -0.20
CA ILE A 21 -5.99 -2.33 -0.04
C ILE A 21 -5.04 -1.98 1.09
N VAL A 22 -4.86 -2.93 1.98
CA VAL A 22 -4.08 -2.80 3.19
C VAL A 22 -2.90 -3.74 3.09
N VAL A 23 -1.69 -3.22 3.32
CA VAL A 23 -0.44 -3.95 3.14
C VAL A 23 0.33 -3.98 4.46
N ASP A 24 0.70 -5.17 4.91
CA ASP A 24 1.70 -5.38 5.95
C ASP A 24 2.91 -6.05 5.30
N PHE A 25 4.04 -5.33 5.28
CA PHE A 25 5.26 -5.71 4.58
C PHE A 25 6.38 -5.95 5.59
N ASN A 26 7.01 -7.12 5.50
CA ASN A 26 8.16 -7.48 6.33
C ASN A 26 9.28 -8.03 5.44
N ASP A 27 10.51 -7.58 5.65
CA ASP A 27 11.73 -8.10 5.02
C ASP A 27 12.82 -8.26 6.08
N ASP A 28 13.31 -9.48 6.29
CA ASP A 28 14.30 -9.81 7.32
C ASP A 28 15.73 -9.29 7.02
N SER A 29 15.96 -8.75 5.82
CA SER A 29 17.21 -8.10 5.44
C SER A 29 17.21 -6.59 5.50
N MET A 30 16.04 -5.99 5.64
CA MET A 30 15.90 -4.54 5.68
C MET A 30 15.70 -4.09 7.12
N THR A 31 16.33 -2.98 7.47
CA THR A 31 16.01 -2.27 8.69
C THR A 31 14.64 -1.61 8.58
N ASN A 32 14.04 -1.32 9.72
CA ASN A 32 12.78 -0.58 9.82
C ASN A 32 12.79 0.74 9.02
N VAL A 33 13.93 1.42 8.98
CA VAL A 33 14.10 2.68 8.24
C VAL A 33 14.06 2.44 6.73
N GLU A 34 14.72 1.39 6.25
CA GLU A 34 14.75 1.01 4.84
C GLU A 34 13.37 0.55 4.36
N ILE A 35 12.65 -0.21 5.18
CA ILE A 35 11.26 -0.62 4.90
C ILE A 35 10.37 0.62 4.75
N ASN A 36 10.42 1.54 5.71
CA ASN A 36 9.65 2.78 5.67
C ASN A 36 9.96 3.64 4.44
N GLU A 37 11.23 3.71 4.03
CA GLU A 37 11.61 4.46 2.84
C GLU A 37 11.15 3.78 1.55
N ALA A 38 11.23 2.45 1.45
CA ALA A 38 10.71 1.69 0.32
C ALA A 38 9.18 1.82 0.16
N VAL A 39 8.47 1.86 1.30
CA VAL A 39 7.03 2.14 1.35
C VAL A 39 6.75 3.58 0.90
N ARG A 40 7.44 4.57 1.48
CA ARG A 40 7.23 6.00 1.18
C ARG A 40 7.57 6.37 -0.27
N SER A 41 8.63 5.78 -0.81
CA SER A 41 9.09 6.02 -2.19
C SER A 41 8.21 5.32 -3.23
N GLY A 42 7.34 4.41 -2.80
CA GLY A 42 6.55 3.57 -3.69
C GLY A 42 7.37 2.47 -4.37
N GLU A 43 8.58 2.19 -3.91
CA GLU A 43 9.45 1.14 -4.47
C GLU A 43 8.76 -0.23 -4.50
N ILE A 44 7.95 -0.53 -3.48
CA ILE A 44 7.21 -1.79 -3.39
C ILE A 44 5.84 -1.75 -4.10
N LEU A 45 5.43 -0.64 -4.72
CA LEU A 45 4.08 -0.48 -5.27
C LEU A 45 3.77 -1.50 -6.37
N GLU A 46 4.71 -1.78 -7.28
CA GLU A 46 4.50 -2.77 -8.35
C GLU A 46 4.39 -4.19 -7.78
N GLU A 47 5.14 -4.52 -6.72
CA GLU A 47 5.02 -5.80 -6.03
C GLU A 47 3.63 -5.92 -5.36
N VAL A 48 3.17 -4.85 -4.71
CA VAL A 48 1.82 -4.78 -4.11
C VAL A 48 0.73 -4.94 -5.17
N ILE A 49 0.85 -4.29 -6.32
CA ILE A 49 -0.12 -4.42 -7.43
C ILE A 49 -0.13 -5.85 -7.97
N ALA A 50 1.04 -6.47 -8.16
CA ALA A 50 1.14 -7.85 -8.63
C ALA A 50 0.50 -8.85 -7.66
N GLN A 51 0.74 -8.70 -6.36
CA GLN A 51 0.12 -9.54 -5.33
C GLN A 51 -1.39 -9.28 -5.21
N THR A 52 -1.83 -8.02 -5.33
CA THR A 52 -3.26 -7.67 -5.39
C THR A 52 -3.95 -8.36 -6.56
N ALA A 53 -3.31 -8.38 -7.74
CA ALA A 53 -3.84 -9.07 -8.92
C ALA A 53 -3.97 -10.58 -8.67
N ALA A 54 -2.98 -11.18 -8.00
CA ALA A 54 -2.97 -12.60 -7.68
C ALA A 54 -4.06 -13.00 -6.68
N ILE A 55 -4.37 -12.15 -5.69
CA ILE A 55 -5.30 -12.46 -4.60
C ILE A 55 -6.74 -12.06 -4.95
N PHE A 56 -6.93 -10.85 -5.49
CA PHE A 56 -8.24 -10.23 -5.69
C PHE A 56 -8.63 -10.05 -7.17
N GLY A 57 -7.71 -10.32 -8.10
CA GLY A 57 -7.93 -10.23 -9.54
C GLY A 57 -7.43 -8.92 -10.17
N GLU A 58 -7.23 -8.96 -11.50
CA GLU A 58 -6.62 -7.86 -12.26
C GLU A 58 -7.44 -6.56 -12.21
N GLU A 59 -8.78 -6.66 -12.10
CA GLU A 59 -9.64 -5.48 -12.00
C GLU A 59 -9.34 -4.65 -10.74
N VAL A 60 -9.16 -5.32 -9.60
CA VAL A 60 -8.82 -4.66 -8.33
C VAL A 60 -7.42 -4.06 -8.41
N ALA A 61 -6.46 -4.82 -8.95
CA ALA A 61 -5.10 -4.34 -9.16
C ALA A 61 -5.05 -3.09 -10.06
N GLN A 62 -5.86 -3.05 -11.11
CA GLN A 62 -5.96 -1.88 -11.99
C GLN A 62 -6.56 -0.68 -11.26
N GLN A 63 -7.52 -0.87 -10.36
CA GLN A 63 -8.03 0.22 -9.53
C GLN A 63 -6.96 0.78 -8.59
N VAL A 64 -6.08 -0.07 -8.04
CA VAL A 64 -4.93 0.38 -7.23
C VAL A 64 -3.94 1.17 -8.08
N ARG A 65 -3.57 0.63 -9.24
CA ARG A 65 -2.65 1.26 -10.21
C ARG A 65 -3.15 2.63 -10.67
N ASP A 66 -4.45 2.74 -10.92
CA ASP A 66 -5.09 3.98 -11.36
C ASP A 66 -5.35 4.96 -10.20
N GLY A 67 -5.09 4.59 -8.94
CA GLY A 67 -5.37 5.41 -7.76
C GLY A 67 -6.85 5.50 -7.37
N ARG A 68 -7.73 4.71 -8.01
CA ARG A 68 -9.17 4.61 -7.66
C ARG A 68 -9.39 3.84 -6.36
N LEU A 69 -8.53 2.86 -6.08
CA LEU A 69 -8.45 2.14 -4.82
C LEU A 69 -7.12 2.51 -4.15
N GLN A 70 -7.17 2.92 -2.88
CA GLN A 70 -5.96 3.30 -2.15
C GLN A 70 -5.21 2.05 -1.70
N ALA A 71 -3.89 2.05 -1.82
CA ALA A 71 -3.03 1.04 -1.19
C ALA A 71 -2.30 1.68 -0.01
N ILE A 72 -2.54 1.14 1.18
CA ILE A 72 -2.13 1.71 2.46
C ILE A 72 -1.26 0.68 3.18
N CYS A 73 -0.03 1.06 3.52
CA CYS A 73 0.83 0.22 4.34
C CYS A 73 0.54 0.45 5.84
N LEU A 74 0.22 -0.59 6.60
CA LEU A 74 -0.16 -0.51 8.03
C LEU A 74 1.01 -0.43 9.00
N ASP A 75 2.21 -0.15 8.50
CA ASP A 75 3.42 -0.57 9.18
C ASP A 75 3.48 -0.10 10.65
N HIS A 76 3.24 -1.04 11.57
CA HIS A 76 3.17 -0.82 13.02
C HIS A 76 4.57 -0.87 13.60
N HIS A 77 5.42 0.05 13.17
CA HIS A 77 6.79 0.12 13.64
C HIS A 77 6.92 1.18 14.75
N PRO A 78 7.64 0.89 15.86
CA PRO A 78 7.61 1.69 17.10
C PRO A 78 8.08 3.16 16.95
N GLU A 79 8.68 3.50 15.82
CA GLU A 79 9.10 4.87 15.47
C GLU A 79 7.96 5.71 14.85
N LEU A 80 6.94 5.08 14.28
CA LEU A 80 5.71 5.70 13.77
C LEU A 80 4.58 5.56 14.81
N LYS A 81 4.85 5.93 16.06
CA LYS A 81 3.77 6.15 17.01
C LYS A 81 3.01 7.42 16.60
N GLU A 82 1.68 7.32 16.53
CA GLU A 82 0.70 8.42 16.40
C GLU A 82 0.15 8.76 14.99
N SER A 83 0.05 7.81 14.07
CA SER A 83 -0.89 7.99 12.95
C SER A 83 -1.75 6.74 12.77
N ASP A 84 -3.05 6.88 13.10
CA ASP A 84 -4.12 5.92 12.79
C ASP A 84 -4.33 5.72 11.27
N THR A 85 -3.55 6.41 10.44
CA THR A 85 -3.63 6.37 8.98
C THR A 85 -2.31 5.82 8.44
N GLY A 86 -2.35 4.61 7.88
CA GLY A 86 -1.17 3.99 7.25
C GLY A 86 -0.57 4.81 6.10
N ILE A 87 0.59 4.38 5.60
CA ILE A 87 1.34 5.12 4.57
C ILE A 87 0.73 4.84 3.19
N LEU A 88 0.28 5.89 2.49
CA LEU A 88 -0.30 5.77 1.15
C LEU A 88 0.80 5.51 0.11
N LEU A 89 0.72 4.35 -0.57
CA LEU A 89 1.72 3.87 -1.52
C LEU A 89 1.59 4.49 -2.92
N ASN A 90 0.40 4.99 -3.29
CA ASN A 90 0.07 5.42 -4.66
C ASN A 90 -0.23 6.92 -4.81
N GLN A 91 0.46 7.79 -4.04
CA GLN A 91 0.26 9.24 -4.05
C GLN A 91 0.38 9.91 -5.44
N GLU A 92 1.21 9.38 -6.35
CA GLU A 92 1.38 9.97 -7.68
C GLU A 92 0.24 9.66 -8.66
N ALA A 93 -0.47 8.54 -8.50
CA ALA A 93 -1.56 8.14 -9.40
C ALA A 93 -2.76 9.09 -9.27
N VAL A 94 -3.08 9.50 -8.04
CA VAL A 94 -4.17 10.44 -7.73
C VAL A 94 -3.88 11.83 -8.31
N ARG A 95 -2.63 12.31 -8.19
CA ARG A 95 -2.22 13.65 -8.65
C ARG A 95 -2.35 13.84 -10.16
N LYS A 96 -2.24 12.75 -10.95
CA LYS A 96 -2.41 12.80 -12.42
C LYS A 96 -3.88 12.82 -12.88
N GLN A 97 -4.82 12.37 -12.06
CA GLN A 97 -6.25 12.43 -12.40
C GLN A 97 -6.86 13.81 -12.13
N GLU A 98 -6.41 14.52 -11.09
CA GLU A 98 -6.90 15.87 -10.77
C GLU A 98 -6.49 16.93 -11.82
N LEU A 99 -5.37 16.72 -12.53
CA LEU A 99 -4.89 17.64 -13.57
C LEU A 99 -5.65 17.50 -14.91
N LYS A 100 -6.59 16.57 -15.03
CA LYS A 100 -7.38 16.34 -16.27
C LYS A 100 -8.81 16.88 -16.21
N GLN A 101 -9.17 17.67 -15.19
CA GLN A 101 -10.47 18.34 -15.10
C GLN A 101 -10.41 19.79 -15.55
#